data_AF-A0A060M5G5-F1
#
_entry.id   AF-A0A060M5G5-F1
#
_cell.length_a   1.000
_cell.length_b   1.000
_cell.length_c   1.000
_cell.angle_alpha   90.00
_cell.angle_beta   90.00
_cell.angle_gamma   90.00
#
_symmetry.space_group_name_H-M   'P 1'
#
loop_
_entity.id
_entity.type
_entity.pdbx_description
1 polymer ?
#
loop_
_entity_poly.entity_id
_entity_poly.type
_entity_poly.pdbx_seq_one_letter_code
_entity_poly.pdbx_strand_id
1 'polypeptide(L)'
;MRQSSFMSTYDLRVRKVYNWLGSTELMIELYGLEECVGFGDTFLEAKKNLSESIQRWEQTFGLDRLPPRNNRPQLIFIDAPMEKAEFTFINHELLALEQG
;
A
#
# COMPACT_ATOMS: atom_id res chain seq x y z
N MET A 1 -16.37 16.98 12.06
CA MET A 1 -15.23 16.46 11.27
C MET A 1 -15.37 14.96 11.11
N ARG A 2 -15.80 14.47 9.94
CA ARG A 2 -15.97 13.04 9.61
C ARG A 2 -14.82 12.52 8.71
N GLN A 3 -13.57 12.85 9.02
CA GLN A 3 -12.43 12.45 8.16
C GLN A 3 -12.10 10.95 8.25
N SER A 4 -12.42 10.27 9.36
CA SER A 4 -12.15 8.83 9.55
C SER A 4 -12.91 7.90 8.59
N SER A 5 -14.08 8.34 8.08
CA SER A 5 -15.04 7.49 7.37
C SER A 5 -14.75 7.26 5.89
N PHE A 6 -13.92 8.08 5.26
CA PHE A 6 -13.78 8.05 3.80
C PHE A 6 -12.80 6.96 3.34
N MET A 7 -11.63 6.90 3.97
CA MET A 7 -10.60 5.90 3.64
C MET A 7 -11.05 4.48 3.94
N SER A 8 -11.96 4.28 4.90
CA SER A 8 -12.54 2.98 5.22
C SER A 8 -13.56 2.50 4.17
N THR A 9 -13.52 3.04 2.95
CA THR A 9 -14.33 2.59 1.82
C THR A 9 -13.48 2.25 0.61
N TYR A 10 -12.15 2.29 0.72
CA TYR A 10 -11.25 1.95 -0.37
C TYR A 10 -10.27 0.87 0.05
N ASP A 11 -9.83 0.09 -0.93
CA ASP A 11 -8.73 -0.83 -0.72
C ASP A 11 -7.44 -0.03 -0.59
N LEU A 12 -6.65 -0.37 0.41
CA LEU A 12 -5.38 0.27 0.71
C LEU A 12 -4.28 -0.77 0.62
N ARG A 13 -3.15 -0.38 0.05
CA ARG A 13 -1.98 -1.22 -0.02
C ARG A 13 -0.89 -0.62 0.86
N VAL A 14 -0.25 -1.47 1.65
CA VAL A 14 0.72 -1.08 2.68
C VAL A 14 2.01 -1.82 2.42
N ARG A 15 3.13 -1.10 2.43
CA ARG A 15 4.47 -1.68 2.29
C ARG A 15 5.48 -0.95 3.15
N LYS A 16 6.54 -1.64 3.55
CA LYS A 16 7.76 -0.99 4.09
C LYS A 16 8.66 -0.60 2.93
N VAL A 17 9.16 0.63 2.95
CA VAL A 17 10.07 1.17 1.92
C VAL A 17 11.24 1.86 2.58
N TYR A 18 12.32 2.08 1.82
CA TYR A 18 13.40 2.94 2.29
C TYR A 18 13.00 4.40 2.17
N ASN A 19 13.23 5.17 3.22
CA ASN A 19 13.11 6.61 3.19
C ASN A 19 14.38 7.26 2.61
N TRP A 20 14.32 8.56 2.37
CA TRP A 20 15.43 9.33 1.79
C TRP A 20 16.71 9.37 2.66
N LEU A 21 16.60 9.01 3.95
CA LEU A 21 17.74 8.89 4.88
C LEU A 21 18.37 7.50 4.87
N GLY A 22 17.84 6.55 4.10
CA GLY A 22 18.29 5.16 4.09
C GLY A 22 17.77 4.31 5.27
N SER A 23 16.85 4.86 6.08
CA SER A 23 16.06 4.08 7.04
C SER A 23 14.81 3.51 6.36
N THR A 24 13.94 2.83 7.12
CA THR A 24 12.67 2.32 6.61
C THR A 24 11.49 3.14 7.13
N GLU A 25 10.50 3.37 6.27
CA GLU A 25 9.20 3.96 6.63
C GLU A 25 8.04 3.12 6.07
N LEU A 26 6.83 3.37 6.54
CA LEU A 26 5.61 2.79 5.98
C LEU A 26 5.11 3.67 4.83
N MET A 27 4.78 3.02 3.73
CA MET A 27 4.05 3.62 2.62
C MET A 27 2.66 2.98 2.54
N ILE A 28 1.62 3.83 2.46
CA ILE A 28 0.25 3.42 2.23
C ILE A 28 -0.25 4.11 0.95
N GLU A 29 -0.77 3.34 0.01
CA GLU A 29 -1.34 3.84 -1.24
C GLU A 29 -2.79 3.44 -1.42
N LEU A 30 -3.55 4.29 -2.13
CA LEU A 30 -4.90 3.98 -2.56
C LEU A 30 -4.86 2.98 -3.70
N TYR A 31 -5.51 1.83 -3.54
CA TYR A 31 -5.51 0.82 -4.60
C TYR A 31 -6.27 1.34 -5.82
N GLY A 32 -5.64 1.30 -6.99
CA GLY A 32 -6.19 1.81 -8.24
C GLY A 32 -5.96 3.30 -8.48
N LEU A 33 -5.19 4.00 -7.63
CA LEU A 33 -4.76 5.38 -7.88
C LEU A 33 -3.38 5.64 -7.24
N GLU A 34 -2.34 5.50 -8.04
CA GLU A 34 -0.93 5.55 -7.59
C GLU A 34 -0.49 6.92 -7.09
N GLU A 35 -1.17 7.99 -7.53
CA GLU A 35 -0.89 9.37 -7.14
C GLU A 35 -1.30 9.67 -5.70
N CYS A 36 -2.20 8.86 -5.13
CA CYS A 36 -2.66 8.97 -3.76
C CYS A 36 -1.82 8.05 -2.85
N VAL A 37 -0.70 8.60 -2.37
CA VAL A 37 0.23 7.93 -1.45
C VAL A 37 0.44 8.73 -0.16
N GLY A 38 0.68 8.03 0.94
CA GLY A 38 1.10 8.58 2.22
C GLY A 38 2.27 7.80 2.81
N PHE A 39 3.25 8.53 3.35
CA PHE A 39 4.44 7.98 4.00
C PHE A 39 4.44 8.32 5.49
N GLY A 40 5.11 7.51 6.32
CA GLY A 40 5.32 7.83 7.72
C GLY A 40 6.02 6.73 8.49
N ASP A 41 6.60 7.07 9.63
CA ASP A 41 7.30 6.11 10.50
C ASP A 41 6.30 5.15 11.17
N THR A 42 5.04 5.59 11.31
CA THR A 42 3.94 4.80 11.87
C THR A 42 2.78 4.68 10.89
N PHE A 43 1.98 3.63 11.07
CA PHE A 43 0.77 3.43 10.26
C PHE A 43 -0.21 4.60 10.39
N LEU A 44 -0.33 5.18 11.59
CA LEU A 44 -1.22 6.32 11.84
C LEU A 44 -0.77 7.56 11.07
N GLU A 45 0.53 7.83 11.03
CA GLU A 45 1.13 8.92 10.28
C GLU A 45 0.96 8.74 8.78
N ALA A 46 1.34 7.57 8.26
CA ALA A 46 1.19 7.26 6.84
C ALA A 46 -0.28 7.37 6.37
N LYS A 47 -1.22 6.93 7.22
CA LYS A 47 -2.67 7.06 6.96
C LYS A 47 -3.12 8.52 6.94
N LYS A 48 -2.62 9.35 7.86
CA LYS A 48 -2.90 10.79 7.88
C LYS A 48 -2.41 11.46 6.60
N ASN A 49 -1.16 11.19 6.21
CA ASN A 49 -0.55 11.77 5.01
C ASN A 49 -1.26 11.30 3.72
N LEU A 50 -1.72 10.04 3.68
CA LEU A 50 -2.57 9.55 2.59
C LEU A 50 -3.92 10.29 2.53
N SER A 51 -4.56 10.55 3.68
CA SER A 51 -5.80 11.33 3.71
C SER A 51 -5.60 12.75 3.16
N GLU A 52 -4.46 13.38 3.43
CA GLU A 52 -4.13 14.70 2.88
C GLU A 52 -3.90 14.64 1.37
N SER A 53 -3.21 13.59 0.90
CA SER A 53 -2.98 13.35 -0.52
C SER A 53 -4.29 13.17 -1.30
N ILE A 54 -5.21 12.36 -0.78
CA ILE A 54 -6.54 12.16 -1.38
C ILE A 54 -7.36 13.45 -1.40
N GLN A 55 -7.33 14.25 -0.34
CA GLN A 55 -8.02 15.54 -0.31
C GLN A 55 -7.49 16.50 -1.39
N ARG A 56 -6.16 16.54 -1.57
CA ARG A 56 -5.53 17.35 -2.64
C ARG A 56 -5.91 16.84 -4.03
N TRP A 57 -5.94 15.52 -4.23
CA TRP A 57 -6.40 14.92 -5.48
C TRP A 57 -7.84 15.30 -5.79
N GLU A 58 -8.76 15.13 -4.84
CA GLU A 58 -10.17 15.48 -4.99
C GLU A 58 -10.36 16.97 -5.34
N GLN A 59 -9.60 17.85 -4.69
CA GLN A 59 -9.63 19.29 -4.98
C GLN A 59 -9.12 19.63 -6.39
N THR A 60 -8.19 18.85 -6.92
CA THR A 60 -7.54 19.11 -8.21
C THR A 60 -8.31 18.50 -9.38
N PHE A 61 -8.83 17.28 -9.20
CA PHE A 61 -9.34 16.46 -10.28
C PHE A 61 -10.82 16.07 -10.15
N GLY A 62 -11.44 16.35 -9.00
CA GLY A 62 -12.81 15.94 -8.71
C GLY A 62 -12.91 14.53 -8.11
N LEU A 63 -14.09 14.24 -7.54
CA LEU A 63 -14.39 12.97 -6.86
C LEU A 63 -14.60 11.80 -7.85
N ASP A 64 -15.01 12.11 -9.07
CA ASP A 64 -15.31 11.15 -10.16
C ASP A 64 -14.08 10.37 -10.62
N ARG A 65 -12.88 10.87 -10.34
CA ARG A 65 -11.60 10.22 -10.67
C ARG A 65 -11.03 9.36 -9.56
N LEU A 66 -11.72 9.25 -8.43
CA LEU A 66 -11.31 8.30 -7.39
C LEU A 66 -11.74 6.88 -7.77
N PRO A 67 -11.03 5.86 -7.28
CA PRO A 67 -11.45 4.47 -7.40
C PRO A 67 -12.88 4.26 -6.89
N PRO A 68 -13.57 3.19 -7.32
CA PRO A 68 -14.87 2.86 -6.77
C PRO A 68 -14.78 2.56 -5.27
N ARG A 69 -15.82 2.95 -4.53
CA ARG A 69 -15.95 2.62 -3.11
C ARG A 69 -16.36 1.16 -2.94
N ASN A 70 -15.71 0.48 -2.00
CA ASN A 70 -15.95 -0.89 -1.63
C ASN A 70 -16.75 -0.98 -0.33
N ASN A 71 -17.74 -1.87 -0.29
CA ASN A 71 -18.49 -2.20 0.93
C ASN A 71 -17.67 -3.03 1.92
N ARG A 72 -16.59 -3.67 1.44
CA ARG A 72 -15.65 -4.48 2.21
C ARG A 72 -14.23 -4.11 1.79
N PRO A 73 -13.73 -2.93 2.21
CA PRO A 73 -12.39 -2.50 1.86
C PRO A 73 -11.35 -3.47 2.44
N GLN A 74 -10.27 -3.68 1.69
CA GLN A 74 -9.16 -4.52 2.11
C GLN A 74 -7.94 -3.68 2.47
N LEU A 75 -7.18 -4.18 3.43
CA LEU A 75 -5.83 -3.69 3.73
C LEU A 75 -4.84 -4.74 3.26
N ILE A 76 -4.17 -4.46 2.15
CA ILE A 76 -3.27 -5.39 1.45
C ILE A 76 -1.85 -5.08 1.90
N PHE A 77 -1.30 -5.90 2.79
CA PHE A 77 0.12 -5.81 3.15
C PHE A 77 0.95 -6.49 2.07
N ILE A 78 1.93 -5.77 1.56
CA ILE A 78 2.97 -6.32 0.69
C ILE A 78 4.21 -6.49 1.55
N ASP A 79 4.53 -7.76 1.80
CA ASP A 79 5.78 -8.13 2.46
C ASP A 79 6.99 -7.70 1.62
N ALA A 80 8.14 -7.59 2.29
CA ALA A 80 9.38 -7.28 1.60
C ALA A 80 9.60 -8.28 0.42
N PRO A 81 10.20 -7.83 -0.69
CA PRO A 81 10.60 -8.75 -1.74
C PRO A 81 11.48 -9.84 -1.13
N MET A 82 11.12 -11.08 -1.42
CA MET A 82 11.81 -12.29 -1.01
C MET A 82 13.32 -12.16 -1.24
N GLU A 83 14.15 -12.60 -0.29
CA GLU A 83 15.58 -12.57 -0.47
C GLU A 83 16.02 -13.52 -1.58
N LYS A 84 17.13 -13.21 -2.27
CA LYS A 84 17.63 -14.05 -3.36
C LYS A 84 17.91 -15.49 -2.90
N ALA A 85 18.32 -15.67 -1.64
CA ALA A 85 18.54 -16.97 -1.03
C ALA A 85 17.23 -17.76 -0.88
N GLU A 86 16.19 -17.11 -0.34
CA GLU A 86 14.85 -17.69 -0.20
C GLU A 86 14.27 -18.08 -1.58
N PHE A 87 14.42 -17.20 -2.57
CA PHE A 87 13.99 -17.49 -3.95
C PHE A 87 14.69 -18.71 -4.54
N THR A 88 16.01 -18.79 -4.35
CA THR A 88 16.81 -19.92 -4.86
C THR A 88 16.41 -21.23 -4.19
N PHE A 89 16.16 -21.20 -2.88
CA PHE A 89 15.70 -22.35 -2.11
C PHE A 89 14.33 -22.84 -2.61
N ILE A 90 13.35 -21.95 -2.71
CA ILE A 90 11.99 -22.32 -3.15
C ILE A 90 12.01 -22.92 -4.55
N ASN A 91 12.77 -22.34 -5.50
CA ASN A 91 12.88 -22.90 -6.84
C ASN A 91 13.53 -24.28 -6.86
N HIS A 92 14.52 -24.53 -6.00
CA HIS A 92 15.14 -25.85 -5.90
C HIS A 92 14.13 -26.90 -5.43
N GLU A 93 13.37 -26.60 -4.37
CA GLU A 93 12.34 -27.49 -3.83
C GLU A 93 11.21 -27.75 -4.84
N LEU A 94 10.77 -26.73 -5.58
CA LEU A 94 9.73 -26.89 -6.61
C LEU A 94 10.19 -27.80 -7.75
N LEU A 95 11.43 -27.65 -8.22
CA LEU A 95 11.99 -28.53 -9.24
C LEU A 95 12.13 -29.98 -8.76
N ALA A 96 12.43 -30.19 -7.48
CA ALA A 96 12.51 -31.53 -6.90
C ALA A 96 11.13 -32.22 -6.84
N LEU A 97 10.06 -31.45 -6.59
CA LEU A 97 8.69 -31.95 -6.56
C LEU A 97 8.14 -32.30 -7.95
N GLU A 98 8.58 -31.63 -9.02
CA GLU A 98 8.17 -31.96 -10.39
C GLU A 98 8.82 -33.23 -10.94
N GLN A 99 9.92 -33.69 -10.34
CA GLN A 99 10.67 -34.87 -10.77
C GLN A 99 10.31 -36.16 -10.01
N GLY A 100 9.42 -36.08 -9.01
CA GLY A 100 8.91 -37.21 -8.24
C GLY A 100 7.49 -37.59 -8.62
#